data_AF-A0A409Y0E3-F1
#
_entry.id   AF-A0A409Y0E3-F1
#
_cell.length_a   1.000
_cell.length_b   1.000
_cell.length_c   1.000
_cell.angle_alpha   90.00
_cell.angle_beta   90.00
_cell.angle_gamma   90.00
#
_symmetry.space_group_name_H-M   'P 1'
#
loop_
_entity.id
_entity.type
_entity.pdbx_description
1 polymer ?
#
loop_
_entity_poly.entity_id
_entity_poly.type
_entity_poly.pdbx_seq_one_letter_code
_entity_poly.pdbx_strand_id
1 'polypeptide(L)'
;MLTLFQIFKDATLFFSRATPNLATVIPAMDHIDKVLATCSDSPDQFWPAIRAALAIRKKASNKYYNKTDHSEVYRIAMVLPPRRKLEYFKKHG
;
A
#
# COMPACT_ATOMS: atom_id res chain seq x y z
N MET A 1 -15.95 -8.79 -6.71
CA MET A 1 -16.04 -8.99 -5.23
C MET A 1 -14.80 -9.67 -4.63
N LEU A 2 -14.34 -10.82 -5.16
CA LEU A 2 -13.20 -11.58 -4.60
C LEU A 2 -11.87 -10.80 -4.55
N THR A 3 -11.64 -9.90 -5.51
CA THR A 3 -10.39 -9.12 -5.64
C THR A 3 -10.16 -8.15 -4.49
N LEU A 4 -11.23 -7.55 -3.94
CA LEU A 4 -11.12 -6.57 -2.87
C LEU A 4 -10.66 -7.22 -1.57
N PHE A 5 -11.27 -8.33 -1.17
CA PHE A 5 -10.89 -9.00 0.08
C PHE A 5 -9.50 -9.64 -0.02
N GLN A 6 -9.18 -10.17 -1.21
CA GLN A 6 -7.87 -10.76 -1.48
C GLN A 6 -6.73 -9.75 -1.31
N ILE A 7 -6.87 -8.51 -1.82
CA ILE A 7 -5.79 -7.51 -1.69
C ILE A 7 -5.50 -7.15 -0.23
N PHE A 8 -6.51 -7.11 0.64
CA PHE A 8 -6.29 -6.89 2.07
C PHE A 8 -5.57 -8.07 2.71
N LYS A 9 -6.03 -9.28 2.43
CA LYS A 9 -5.41 -10.51 2.94
C LYS A 9 -3.94 -10.57 2.52
N ASP A 10 -3.65 -10.30 1.26
CA ASP A 10 -2.29 -10.31 0.72
C ASP A 10 -1.42 -9.24 1.36
N ALA A 11 -1.94 -8.02 1.55
CA ALA A 11 -1.23 -6.96 2.25
C ALA A 11 -0.95 -7.33 3.72
N THR A 12 -1.94 -7.86 4.45
CA THR A 12 -1.75 -8.33 5.83
C THR A 12 -0.69 -9.43 5.88
N LEU A 13 -0.82 -10.47 5.04
CA LEU A 13 0.16 -11.55 4.98
C LEU A 13 1.55 -11.08 4.53
N PHE A 14 1.65 -10.01 3.75
CA PHE A 14 2.93 -9.43 3.36
C PHE A 14 3.60 -8.72 4.55
N PHE A 15 2.86 -7.88 5.27
CA PHE A 15 3.36 -7.14 6.44
C PHE A 15 3.48 -8.00 7.72
N SER A 16 2.90 -9.18 7.77
CA SER A 16 3.09 -10.15 8.87
C SER A 16 4.36 -11.00 8.74
N ARG A 17 5.13 -10.87 7.65
CA ARG A 17 6.39 -11.62 7.48
C ARG A 17 7.49 -11.04 8.37
N ALA A 18 8.60 -11.76 8.50
CA ALA A 18 9.75 -11.30 9.30
C ALA A 18 10.48 -10.08 8.68
N THR A 19 10.32 -9.82 7.37
CA THR A 19 11.12 -8.83 6.64
C THR A 19 10.33 -7.83 5.74
N PRO A 20 9.15 -7.32 6.11
CA PRO A 20 8.62 -6.13 5.45
C PRO A 20 9.51 -4.93 5.80
N ASN A 21 10.00 -4.22 4.78
CA ASN A 21 10.82 -3.03 4.98
C ASN A 21 9.98 -1.76 4.80
N LEU A 22 10.42 -0.65 5.40
CA LEU A 22 9.72 0.62 5.33
C LEU A 22 9.44 1.10 3.90
N ALA A 23 10.37 0.83 2.97
CA ALA A 23 10.23 1.20 1.56
C ALA A 23 9.15 0.41 0.80
N THR A 24 8.61 -0.66 1.39
CA THR A 24 7.52 -1.46 0.78
C THR A 24 6.13 -0.98 1.16
N VAL A 25 6.00 -0.10 2.16
CA VAL A 25 4.71 0.39 2.64
C VAL A 25 4.01 1.27 1.60
N ILE A 26 4.73 2.22 0.98
CA ILE A 26 4.13 3.11 -0.03
C ILE A 26 3.68 2.33 -1.28
N PRO A 27 4.51 1.45 -1.88
CA PRO A 27 4.04 0.61 -3.00
C PRO A 27 2.84 -0.26 -2.65
N ALA A 28 2.76 -0.79 -1.42
CA ALA A 28 1.60 -1.58 -1.00
C ALA A 28 0.35 -0.71 -0.83
N MET A 29 0.49 0.51 -0.29
CA MET A 29 -0.60 1.48 -0.21
C MET A 29 -1.09 1.92 -1.59
N ASP A 30 -0.19 2.19 -2.54
CA ASP A 30 -0.54 2.56 -3.92
C ASP A 30 -1.32 1.43 -4.60
N HIS A 31 -0.87 0.18 -4.40
CA HIS A 31 -1.54 -0.98 -4.96
C HIS A 31 -2.95 -1.16 -4.39
N ILE A 32 -3.10 -0.98 -3.08
CA ILE A 32 -4.39 -0.96 -2.40
C ILE A 32 -5.29 0.14 -2.96
N ASP A 33 -4.81 1.37 -3.07
CA ASP A 33 -5.61 2.52 -3.52
C ASP A 33 -6.09 2.33 -4.95
N LYS A 34 -5.24 1.81 -5.84
CA LYS A 34 -5.61 1.45 -7.21
C LYS A 34 -6.77 0.46 -7.25
N VAL A 35 -6.73 -0.60 -6.44
CA VAL A 35 -7.83 -1.58 -6.37
C VAL A 35 -9.12 -0.94 -5.83
N LEU A 36 -9.01 -0.06 -4.84
CA LEU A 36 -10.16 0.68 -4.29
C LEU A 36 -10.79 1.63 -5.32
N ALA A 37 -9.98 2.32 -6.11
CA ALA A 37 -10.44 3.18 -7.20
C ALA A 37 -11.21 2.37 -8.23
N THR A 38 -10.65 1.25 -8.71
CA THR A 38 -11.35 0.35 -9.66
C THR A 38 -12.67 -0.20 -9.11
N CYS A 39 -12.74 -0.49 -7.80
CA CYS A 39 -14.00 -0.92 -7.18
C CYS A 39 -15.02 0.22 -7.08
N SER A 40 -14.57 1.46 -6.99
CA SER A 40 -15.42 2.64 -6.90
C SER A 40 -16.04 3.01 -8.26
N ASP A 41 -15.34 2.67 -9.36
CA ASP A 41 -15.81 2.85 -10.74
C ASP A 41 -16.90 1.84 -11.15
N SER A 42 -17.15 0.82 -10.33
CA SER A 42 -18.19 -0.21 -10.54
C SER A 42 -19.16 -0.30 -9.35
N PRO A 43 -19.87 0.80 -9.00
CA PRO A 43 -20.63 0.92 -7.76
C PRO A 43 -21.78 -0.08 -7.64
N ASP A 44 -22.34 -0.55 -8.76
CA ASP A 44 -23.45 -1.49 -8.79
C ASP A 44 -23.05 -2.93 -8.44
N GLN A 45 -21.73 -3.23 -8.42
CA GLN A 45 -21.20 -4.56 -8.05
C GLN A 45 -21.07 -4.77 -6.53
N PHE A 46 -21.28 -3.73 -5.71
CA PHE A 46 -21.00 -3.78 -4.28
C PHE A 46 -22.18 -3.36 -3.42
N TRP A 47 -22.43 -4.13 -2.37
CA TRP A 47 -23.42 -3.80 -1.36
C TRP A 47 -23.13 -2.44 -0.70
N PRO A 48 -24.16 -1.69 -0.28
CA PRO A 48 -23.99 -0.38 0.36
C PRO A 48 -23.01 -0.39 1.54
N ALA A 49 -23.02 -1.46 2.35
CA ALA A 49 -22.09 -1.64 3.46
C ALA A 49 -20.62 -1.71 3.01
N ILE A 50 -20.34 -2.41 1.90
CA ILE A 50 -18.98 -2.51 1.33
C ILE A 50 -18.55 -1.14 0.81
N ARG A 51 -19.44 -0.40 0.14
CA ARG A 51 -19.17 0.96 -0.36
C ARG A 51 -18.83 1.92 0.78
N ALA A 52 -19.57 1.87 1.89
CA ALA A 52 -19.27 2.67 3.08
C ALA A 52 -17.89 2.32 3.65
N ALA A 53 -17.56 1.03 3.76
CA ALA A 53 -16.24 0.57 4.21
C ALA A 53 -15.11 1.03 3.28
N LEU A 54 -15.32 1.00 1.96
CA LEU A 54 -14.37 1.51 0.95
C LEU A 54 -14.10 3.01 1.16
N ALA A 55 -15.13 3.82 1.36
CA ALA A 55 -15.00 5.26 1.59
C ALA A 55 -14.22 5.57 2.88
N ILE A 56 -14.53 4.87 3.98
CA ILE A 56 -13.81 5.00 5.24
C ILE A 56 -12.33 4.62 5.06
N ARG A 57 -12.06 3.52 4.36
CA ARG A 57 -10.68 3.09 4.08
C ARG A 57 -9.92 4.12 3.25
N LYS A 58 -10.52 4.67 2.19
CA LYS A 58 -9.86 5.69 1.36
C LYS A 58 -9.45 6.90 2.19
N LYS A 59 -10.34 7.36 3.09
CA LYS A 59 -10.02 8.46 4.03
C LYS A 59 -8.87 8.08 4.97
N ALA A 60 -8.85 6.85 5.48
CA ALA A 60 -7.75 6.36 6.32
C ALA A 60 -6.43 6.29 5.55
N SER A 61 -6.42 5.75 4.33
CA SER A 61 -5.23 5.70 3.46
C SER A 61 -4.68 7.10 3.21
N ASN A 62 -5.54 8.06 2.85
CA ASN A 62 -5.12 9.45 2.61
C ASN A 62 -4.47 10.10 3.85
N LYS A 63 -4.98 9.79 5.05
CA LYS A 63 -4.36 10.22 6.31
C LYS A 63 -2.97 9.62 6.49
N TYR A 64 -2.75 8.37 6.09
CA TYR A 64 -1.45 7.73 6.15
C TYR A 64 -0.47 8.29 5.10
N TYR A 65 -0.92 8.56 3.87
CA TYR A 65 -0.09 9.26 2.87
C TYR A 65 0.44 10.60 3.38
N ASN A 66 -0.45 11.40 3.97
CA ASN A 66 -0.06 12.68 4.55
C ASN A 66 1.03 12.49 5.64
N LYS A 67 0.88 11.47 6.49
CA LYS A 67 1.90 11.14 7.50
C LYS A 67 3.21 10.63 6.89
N THR A 68 3.18 9.86 5.80
CA THR A 68 4.40 9.38 5.15
C THR A 68 5.15 10.52 4.48
N ASP A 69 4.46 11.50 3.91
CA ASP A 69 5.08 12.67 3.28
C ASP A 69 5.79 13.58 4.30
N HIS A 70 5.23 13.69 5.51
CA HIS A 70 5.85 14.44 6.60
C HIS A 70 6.93 13.67 7.37
N SER A 71 7.09 12.36 7.12
CA SER A 71 8.07 11.55 7.83
C SER A 71 9.41 11.51 7.09
N GLU A 72 10.46 12.02 7.72
CA GLU A 72 11.83 11.97 7.19
C GLU A 72 12.27 10.54 6.85
N VAL A 73 11.90 9.56 7.69
CA VAL A 73 12.26 8.16 7.49
C VAL A 73 11.62 7.59 6.21
N TYR A 74 10.36 7.94 5.93
CA TYR A 74 9.68 7.55 4.69
C TYR A 74 10.26 8.27 3.47
N ARG A 75 10.60 9.55 3.58
CA ARG A 75 11.28 10.31 2.51
C ARG A 75 12.63 9.68 2.16
N ILE A 76 13.44 9.33 3.17
CA ILE A 76 14.72 8.63 2.98
C ILE A 76 14.49 7.27 2.32
N ALA A 77 13.50 6.49 2.78
CA ALA A 77 13.17 5.18 2.20
C ALA A 77 12.71 5.26 0.74
N MET A 78 12.00 6.32 0.35
CA MET A 78 11.62 6.57 -1.06
C MET A 78 12.83 6.92 -1.94
N VAL A 79 13.75 7.75 -1.43
CA VAL A 79 14.94 8.19 -2.18
C VAL A 79 16.01 7.11 -2.29
N LEU A 80 16.02 6.13 -1.37
CA LEU A 80 16.93 4.99 -1.36
C LEU A 80 16.21 3.68 -1.72
N PRO A 81 15.92 3.41 -3.01
CA PRO A 81 15.29 2.16 -3.41
C PRO A 81 16.08 0.95 -2.89
N PRO A 82 15.43 0.02 -2.17
CA PRO A 82 16.10 -1.18 -1.67
C PRO A 82 16.80 -1.97 -2.77
N ARG A 83 16.23 -1.98 -3.98
CA ARG A 83 16.80 -2.61 -5.18
C ARG A 83 18.14 -2.00 -5.58
N ARG A 84 18.23 -0.66 -5.66
CA ARG A 84 19.48 0.03 -6.02
C ARG A 84 20.56 -0.16 -4.95
N LYS A 85 20.17 -0.16 -3.67
CA LYS A 85 21.09 -0.45 -2.56
C LYS A 85 21.60 -1.90 -2.62
N LEU A 86 20.72 -2.87 -2.89
CA LEU A 86 21.10 -4.27 -3.09
C LEU A 86 22.03 -4.46 -4.28
N GLU A 87 21.75 -3.82 -5.41
CA GLU A 87 22.62 -3.85 -6.60
C GLU A 87 24.00 -3.27 -6.32
N TYR A 88 24.09 -2.17 -5.57
CA TYR A 88 25.36 -1.59 -5.15
C TYR A 88 26.21 -2.59 -4.35
N PHE A 89 25.62 -3.23 -3.34
CA PHE A 89 26.32 -4.23 -2.51
C PHE A 89 26.69 -5.49 -3.28
N LYS A 90 25.87 -5.93 -4.24
CA LYS A 90 26.24 -7.04 -5.13
C LYS A 90 27.41 -6.73 -6.05
N LYS A 91 27.63 -5.44 -6.37
CA LYS A 91 28.64 -5.00 -7.33
C LYS A 91 29.98 -4.63 -6.69
N HIS A 92 30.00 -4.27 -5.41
CA HIS A 92 31.20 -3.82 -4.69
C HIS A 92 31.43 -4.54 -3.35
N GLY A 93 30.65 -5.58 -3.06
CA GLY A 93 30.83 -6.47 -1.92
C GLY A 93 31.51 -7.77 -2.31
#